data_AF-A0A7R9MX46-F1
#
_entry.id   AF-A0A7R9MX46-F1
#
_cell.length_a   1.000
_cell.length_b   1.000
_cell.length_c   1.000
_cell.angle_alpha   90.00
_cell.angle_beta   90.00
_cell.angle_gamma   90.00
#
_symmetry.space_group_name_H-M   'P 1'
#
loop_
_entity.id
_entity.type
_entity.pdbx_description
1 polymer ?
#
loop_
_entity_poly.entity_id
_entity_poly.type
_entity_poly.pdbx_seq_one_letter_code
_entity_poly.pdbx_strand_id
1 'polypeptide(L)'
;MDPELEYFYFKSSKAPEVLDYGGYFDLTPLDLATEYRKETVIALEKMGIHVEYSHHEVAPSQHEIDLRYTDALTMADHVMTYRLVVKEVAQSFGVYATFMPKPIFGENWIRHAHPPVTLQG
;
A
#
# COMPACT_ATOMS: atom_id res chain seq x y z
N MET A 1 4.78 18.63 6.85
CA MET A 1 3.87 18.03 5.84
C MET A 1 4.06 16.55 6.01
N ASP A 2 2.99 15.84 6.36
CA ASP A 2 3.02 14.39 6.46
C ASP A 2 2.91 13.84 5.04
N PRO A 3 3.90 13.09 4.52
CA PRO A 3 3.78 12.53 3.20
C PRO A 3 2.93 11.26 3.26
N GLU A 4 1.65 11.38 2.94
CA GLU A 4 0.74 10.25 2.68
C GLU A 4 1.23 9.52 1.41
N LEU A 5 1.95 8.40 1.59
CA LEU A 5 2.57 7.62 0.51
C LEU A 5 1.86 6.29 0.33
N GLU A 6 0.74 6.37 -0.37
CA GLU A 6 -0.01 5.18 -0.77
C GLU A 6 0.73 4.37 -1.85
N TYR A 7 0.52 3.06 -1.83
CA TYR A 7 1.06 2.14 -2.82
C TYR A 7 0.15 0.94 -3.05
N PHE A 8 0.40 0.22 -4.15
CA PHE A 8 -0.31 -1.00 -4.50
C PHE A 8 0.61 -2.21 -4.49
N TYR A 9 0.10 -3.37 -4.08
CA TYR A 9 0.71 -4.67 -4.39
C TYR A 9 -0.08 -5.39 -5.50
N PHE A 10 0.64 -5.92 -6.50
CA PHE A 10 0.06 -6.73 -7.58
C PHE A 10 0.82 -8.05 -7.72
N LYS A 11 0.21 -9.05 -8.36
CA LYS A 11 0.90 -10.32 -8.64
C LYS A 11 2.14 -10.17 -9.50
N SER A 12 2.18 -9.19 -10.39
CA SER A 12 3.34 -8.90 -11.23
C SER A 12 3.32 -7.48 -11.78
N SER A 13 4.42 -7.05 -12.41
CA SER A 13 4.50 -5.79 -13.14
C SER A 13 3.81 -5.80 -14.51
N LYS A 14 3.29 -6.95 -14.97
CA LYS A 14 2.73 -7.11 -16.32
C LYS A 14 1.27 -6.68 -16.41
N ALA A 15 0.52 -6.89 -15.34
CA ALA A 15 -0.89 -6.60 -15.25
C ALA A 15 -1.26 -6.28 -13.80
N PRO A 16 -2.25 -5.40 -13.57
CA PRO A 16 -2.69 -4.99 -12.24
C PRO A 16 -3.62 -6.04 -11.61
N GLU A 17 -3.14 -7.28 -11.57
CA GLU A 17 -3.84 -8.35 -10.87
C GLU A 17 -3.70 -8.11 -9.36
N VAL A 18 -4.79 -7.66 -8.76
CA VAL A 18 -4.91 -7.43 -7.31
C VAL A 18 -4.70 -8.74 -6.55
N LEU A 19 -4.13 -8.61 -5.35
CA LEU A 19 -3.88 -9.73 -4.45
C LEU A 19 -5.09 -10.05 -3.57
N ASP A 20 -5.91 -9.04 -3.31
CA ASP A 20 -7.08 -9.10 -2.45
C ASP A 20 -8.19 -8.20 -3.01
N TYR A 21 -9.36 -8.28 -2.37
CA TYR A 21 -10.44 -7.30 -2.50
C TYR A 21 -10.79 -6.77 -1.11
N GLY A 22 -9.79 -6.67 -0.22
CA GLY A 22 -9.96 -6.15 1.12
C GLY A 22 -10.34 -4.67 1.08
N GLY A 23 -11.14 -4.24 2.05
CA GLY A 23 -11.49 -2.85 2.28
C GLY A 23 -10.83 -2.28 3.55
N TYR A 24 -11.04 -0.98 3.77
CA TYR A 24 -10.53 -0.24 4.92
C TYR A 24 -10.83 -0.96 6.25
N PHE A 25 -9.78 -1.27 7.03
CA PHE A 25 -9.82 -1.98 8.32
C PHE A 25 -10.25 -3.47 8.28
N ASP A 26 -10.18 -4.15 7.14
CA ASP A 26 -10.46 -5.59 7.07
C ASP A 26 -9.37 -6.44 7.76
N LEU A 27 -9.65 -6.87 9.00
CA LEU A 27 -8.82 -7.82 9.77
C LEU A 27 -9.12 -9.30 9.41
N THR A 28 -9.68 -9.57 8.23
CA THR A 28 -10.14 -10.91 7.85
C THR A 28 -9.11 -11.65 6.98
N PRO A 29 -9.22 -12.99 6.78
CA PRO A 29 -8.30 -13.81 5.97
C PRO A 29 -8.14 -13.39 4.49
N LEU A 30 -8.79 -12.30 4.08
CA LEU A 30 -8.73 -11.67 2.77
C LEU A 30 -7.58 -10.66 2.63
N ASP A 31 -7.04 -10.11 3.73
CA ASP A 31 -5.88 -9.20 3.67
C ASP A 31 -4.56 -10.00 3.67
N LEU A 32 -4.29 -10.67 2.54
CA LEU A 32 -3.03 -11.38 2.28
C LEU A 32 -1.80 -10.46 2.42
N ALA A 33 -1.99 -9.16 2.24
CA ALA A 33 -0.95 -8.16 2.31
C ALA A 33 -0.62 -7.69 3.74
N THR A 34 -1.42 -8.08 4.75
CA THR A 34 -1.12 -7.76 6.17
C THR A 34 0.30 -8.18 6.56
N GLU A 35 0.71 -9.38 6.16
CA GLU A 35 2.06 -9.86 6.49
C GLU A 35 3.14 -9.06 5.73
N TYR A 36 2.86 -8.62 4.51
CA TYR A 36 3.81 -7.82 3.72
C TYR A 36 3.99 -6.43 4.33
N ARG A 37 2.90 -5.79 4.77
CA ARG A 37 2.97 -4.52 5.52
C ARG A 37 3.73 -4.70 6.82
N LYS A 38 3.44 -5.78 7.58
CA LYS A 38 4.14 -6.09 8.84
C LYS A 38 5.65 -6.28 8.64
N GLU A 39 6.08 -7.02 7.62
CA GLU A 39 7.50 -7.18 7.31
C GLU A 39 8.16 -5.85 6.90
N THR A 40 7.44 -5.00 6.17
CA THR A 40 7.88 -3.64 5.85
C THR A 40 8.09 -2.81 7.11
N VAL A 41 7.11 -2.80 8.02
CA VAL A 41 7.19 -2.07 9.30
C VAL A 41 8.37 -2.56 10.13
N ILE A 42 8.55 -3.88 10.26
CA ILE A 42 9.68 -4.47 11.00
C ILE A 42 11.03 -4.05 10.39
N ALA A 43 11.14 -4.03 9.07
CA ALA A 43 12.37 -3.62 8.38
C ALA A 43 12.67 -2.13 8.61
N LEU A 44 11.67 -1.25 8.53
CA LEU A 44 11.81 0.18 8.78
C LEU A 44 12.25 0.47 10.23
N GLU A 45 11.60 -0.16 11.21
CA GLU A 45 11.94 0.02 12.62
C GLU A 45 13.38 -0.45 12.92
N LYS A 46 13.83 -1.54 12.31
CA LYS A 46 15.23 -2.00 12.41
C LYS A 46 16.23 -1.02 11.81
N MET A 47 15.81 -0.19 10.85
CA MET A 47 16.61 0.87 10.23
C MET A 47 16.49 2.21 10.99
N GLY A 48 15.73 2.26 12.09
CA GLY A 48 15.51 3.48 12.87
C GLY A 48 14.48 4.43 12.25
N ILE A 49 13.68 3.97 11.29
CA ILE A 49 12.58 4.72 10.70
C ILE A 49 11.30 4.31 11.42
N HIS A 50 10.78 5.20 12.27
CA HIS A 50 9.61 4.91 13.09
C HIS A 50 8.32 5.02 12.30
N VAL A 51 7.44 4.03 12.47
CA VAL A 51 6.10 3.98 11.86
C VAL A 51 5.07 4.49 12.87
N GLU A 52 4.13 5.29 12.39
CA GLU A 52 3.00 5.79 13.18
C GLU A 52 1.76 4.90 12.99
N TYR A 53 1.39 4.63 11.74
CA TYR A 53 0.24 3.77 11.39
C TYR A 53 0.54 2.89 10.18
N SER A 54 -0.24 1.81 10.02
CA SER A 54 -0.27 1.01 8.80
C SER A 54 -1.66 0.42 8.61
N HIS A 55 -2.21 0.56 7.41
CA HIS A 55 -3.53 0.03 7.07
C HIS A 55 -3.65 -0.37 5.60
N HIS A 56 -4.69 -1.16 5.35
CA HIS A 56 -5.24 -1.35 4.03
C HIS A 56 -6.09 -0.13 3.69
N GLU A 57 -5.98 0.34 2.45
CA GLU A 57 -6.72 1.49 1.94
C GLU A 57 -8.07 1.10 1.33
N VAL A 58 -8.81 2.06 0.78
CA VAL A 58 -10.14 1.81 0.22
C VAL A 58 -10.12 0.93 -1.03
N ALA A 59 -9.11 1.05 -1.90
CA ALA A 59 -9.06 0.25 -3.13
C ALA A 59 -8.41 -1.12 -2.90
N PRO A 60 -8.80 -2.15 -3.67
CA PRO A 60 -8.18 -3.48 -3.62
C PRO A 60 -6.66 -3.45 -3.73
N SER A 61 -5.97 -4.12 -2.80
CA SER A 61 -4.50 -4.15 -2.69
C SER A 61 -3.81 -2.79 -2.64
N GLN A 62 -4.53 -1.74 -2.22
CA GLN A 62 -3.99 -0.44 -1.87
C GLN A 62 -3.62 -0.42 -0.39
N HIS A 63 -2.50 0.18 -0.06
CA HIS A 63 -1.95 0.19 1.28
C HIS A 63 -1.26 1.51 1.60
N GLU A 64 -1.21 1.80 2.90
CA GLU A 64 -0.51 2.95 3.45
C GLU A 64 0.26 2.56 4.71
N ILE A 65 1.45 3.17 4.86
CA ILE A 65 2.27 3.12 6.07
C ILE A 65 2.72 4.54 6.35
N ASP A 66 2.21 5.12 7.44
CA ASP A 66 2.56 6.46 7.89
C ASP A 66 3.85 6.43 8.68
N LEU A 67 4.78 7.32 8.34
CA LEU A 67 6.04 7.48 9.05
C LEU A 67 5.89 8.54 10.13
N ARG A 68 6.47 8.32 11.31
CA ARG A 68 6.51 9.35 12.35
C ARG A 68 7.28 10.57 11.85
N TYR A 69 6.70 11.75 12.04
CA TYR A 69 7.29 13.01 11.63
C TYR A 69 8.71 13.24 12.20
N THR A 70 9.57 13.79 11.36
CA THR A 70 10.92 14.28 11.68
C THR A 70 11.25 15.51 10.81
N ASP A 71 12.44 16.10 10.93
CA ASP A 71 12.83 17.25 10.12
C ASP A 71 12.78 16.96 8.62
N ALA A 72 12.62 18.00 7.80
CA ALA A 72 12.31 17.86 6.37
C ALA A 72 13.38 17.12 5.56
N LEU A 73 14.67 17.28 5.91
CA LEU A 73 15.75 16.61 5.19
C LEU A 73 15.76 15.12 5.53
N THR A 74 15.67 14.79 6.82
CA THR A 74 15.57 13.40 7.27
C THR A 74 14.31 12.73 6.74
N MET A 75 13.19 13.44 6.67
CA MET A 75 11.95 12.90 6.10
C MET A 75 12.10 12.58 4.61
N ALA A 76 12.79 13.40 3.84
CA ALA A 76 13.06 13.10 2.43
C ALA A 76 13.86 11.80 2.26
N ASP A 77 14.88 11.58 3.10
CA ASP A 77 15.68 10.35 3.10
C ASP A 77 14.85 9.13 3.54
N HIS A 78 14.01 9.30 4.57
CA HIS A 78 13.09 8.27 5.04
C HIS A 78 12.10 7.86 3.94
N VAL A 79 11.51 8.81 3.22
CA VAL A 79 10.58 8.53 2.11
C VAL A 79 11.25 7.73 0.99
N MET A 80 12.50 8.06 0.62
CA MET A 80 13.23 7.28 -0.39
C MET A 80 13.54 5.87 0.09
N THR A 81 13.98 5.73 1.35
CA THR A 81 14.28 4.42 1.96
C THR A 81 13.02 3.57 2.07
N TYR A 82 11.92 4.16 2.52
CA TYR A 82 10.62 3.52 2.64
C TYR A 82 10.15 2.92 1.31
N ARG A 83 10.19 3.69 0.23
CA ARG A 83 9.82 3.20 -1.12
C ARG A 83 10.67 2.03 -1.58
N LEU A 84 11.94 1.98 -1.20
CA LEU A 84 12.83 0.86 -1.49
C LEU A 84 12.45 -0.36 -0.66
N VAL A 85 12.29 -0.21 0.66
CA VAL A 85 11.93 -1.31 1.56
C VAL A 85 10.61 -1.97 1.14
N VAL A 86 9.59 -1.19 0.81
CA VAL A 86 8.30 -1.72 0.30
C VAL A 86 8.51 -2.61 -0.94
N LYS A 87 9.37 -2.19 -1.87
CA LYS A 87 9.67 -2.94 -3.09
C LYS A 87 10.51 -4.20 -2.84
N GLU A 88 11.44 -4.16 -1.90
CA GLU A 88 12.26 -5.32 -1.53
C GLU A 88 11.43 -6.37 -0.79
N VAL A 89 10.56 -5.94 0.12
CA VAL A 89 9.59 -6.83 0.77
C VAL A 89 8.63 -7.43 -0.26
N ALA A 90 8.10 -6.64 -1.19
CA ALA A 90 7.27 -7.16 -2.27
C ALA A 90 7.98 -8.28 -3.06
N GLN A 91 9.24 -8.04 -3.43
CA GLN A 91 10.05 -9.01 -4.17
C GLN A 91 10.30 -10.30 -3.37
N SER A 92 10.51 -10.22 -2.05
CA SER A 92 10.73 -11.41 -1.21
C SER A 92 9.50 -12.31 -1.12
N PHE A 93 8.31 -11.74 -1.26
CA PHE A 93 7.03 -12.47 -1.36
C PHE A 93 6.63 -12.81 -2.81
N GLY A 94 7.45 -12.47 -3.80
CA GLY A 94 7.16 -12.75 -5.21
C GLY A 94 6.03 -11.90 -5.81
N VAL A 95 5.76 -10.73 -5.23
CA VAL A 95 4.75 -9.76 -5.69
C VAL A 95 5.43 -8.46 -6.15
N TYR A 96 4.64 -7.57 -6.74
CA TYR A 96 5.11 -6.30 -7.31
C TYR A 96 4.49 -5.11 -6.59
N ALA A 97 5.33 -4.23 -6.03
CA ALA A 97 4.88 -2.97 -5.44
C ALA A 97 5.02 -1.79 -6.39
N THR A 98 4.04 -0.88 -6.40
CA THR A 98 4.10 0.37 -7.15
C THR A 98 3.51 1.56 -6.40
N PHE A 99 4.20 2.69 -6.49
CA PHE A 99 3.77 4.01 -5.99
C PHE A 99 3.27 4.91 -7.13
N MET A 100 2.90 4.32 -8.27
CA MET A 100 2.35 5.09 -9.38
C MET A 100 0.93 5.56 -9.02
N PRO A 101 0.60 6.86 -9.14
CA PRO A 101 -0.75 7.38 -8.82
C PRO A 101 -1.86 6.77 -9.67
N LYS A 102 -1.48 6.28 -10.85
CA LYS A 102 -2.35 5.54 -11.76
C LYS A 102 -1.56 4.36 -12.31
N PRO A 103 -1.55 3.20 -11.62
CA PRO A 103 -0.74 2.07 -12.04
C PRO A 103 -1.28 1.38 -13.30
N ILE A 104 -2.48 1.77 -13.78
CA ILE A 104 -3.16 1.20 -14.95
C ILE A 104 -3.53 2.30 -15.96
N PHE A 105 -2.92 2.26 -17.14
CA PHE A 105 -3.29 3.14 -18.24
C PHE A 105 -4.56 2.60 -18.93
N GLY A 106 -5.66 3.37 -18.93
CA GLY A 106 -6.89 3.03 -19.66
C GLY A 106 -8.08 2.55 -18.81
N GLU A 107 -7.91 2.27 -17.52
CA GLU A 107 -9.00 1.85 -16.63
C GLU A 107 -9.42 2.97 -15.65
N ASN A 108 -10.73 3.11 -15.44
CA ASN A 108 -11.33 4.00 -14.43
C ASN A 108 -11.46 3.22 -13.11
N TRP A 109 -10.38 3.20 -12.33
CA TRP A 109 -10.30 2.49 -11.05
C TRP A 109 -11.33 2.96 -9.99
N ILE A 110 -11.76 4.22 -10.05
CA ILE A 110 -12.77 4.82 -9.14
C ILE A 110 -14.17 4.15 -9.25
N ARG A 111 -14.39 3.23 -10.21
CA ARG A 111 -15.72 2.64 -10.44
C ARG A 111 -15.98 1.29 -9.76
N HIS A 112 -15.00 0.69 -9.05
CA HIS A 112 -15.18 -0.60 -8.37
C HIS A 112 -15.19 -0.53 -6.83
N ALA A 113 -15.01 0.64 -6.21
CA ALA A 113 -15.10 0.79 -4.75
C ALA A 113 -16.55 0.83 -4.20
N HIS A 114 -17.57 0.89 -5.06
CA HIS A 114 -18.97 0.77 -4.65
C HIS A 114 -19.82 0.11 -5.76
N PRO A 115 -20.54 -0.99 -5.50
CA PRO A 115 -21.68 -1.33 -6.35
C PRO A 115 -22.72 -0.21 -6.20
N PRO A 116 -23.34 0.29 -7.28
CA PRO A 116 -24.47 1.20 -7.14
C PRO A 116 -25.55 0.45 -6.36
N VAL A 117 -25.99 1.02 -5.23
CA VAL A 117 -27.23 0.59 -4.58
C VAL A 117 -28.35 0.87 -5.58
N THR A 118 -28.73 -0.15 -6.35
CA THR A 118 -29.99 -0.14 -7.07
C THR A 118 -31.09 -0.15 -6.02
N LEU A 119 -31.65 1.02 -5.72
CA LEU A 119 -32.99 1.12 -5.15
C LEU A 119 -33.95 0.53 -6.20
N GLN A 120 -34.37 -0.70 -5.99
CA GLN A 120 -35.53 -1.26 -6.67
C GLN A 120 -36.76 -0.55 -6.09
N GLY A 121 -37.46 0.21 -6.94
CA GLY A 121 -38.86 0.55 -6.75
C GLY A 121 -39.77 -0.58 -7.17
#